data_AF-A0A7K0TPB1-F1
#
_entry.id   AF-A0A7K0TPB1-F1
#
_cell.length_a   1.000
_cell.length_b   1.000
_cell.length_c   1.000
_cell.angle_alpha   90.00
_cell.angle_beta   90.00
_cell.angle_gamma   90.00
#
_symmetry.space_group_name_H-M   'P 1'
#
loop_
_entity.id
_entity.type
_entity.pdbx_description
1 polymer ?
#
loop_
_entity_poly.entity_id
_entity_poly.type
_entity_poly.pdbx_seq_one_letter_code
_entity_poly.pdbx_strand_id
1 'polypeptide(L)'
;MLEATENDTAITEPVDKAQLARLAITVQNATTSFDDFNYAKALEVTESFFWNFTDDYVELVKERAYGAQGDAKAESAKATLAVTLKTLLGLFAPFMPFVTEEVWSWWQVGSVHRSTWPTSDTLEALSKGQDPKLLDDLAVAISGIRKAKSDANVSMRAKLSQATITAPSEVLDRLQLAAEDIKAAGCITQLLLESGAQVNVTAVLAPD
;
A
#
# COMPACT_ATOMS: atom_id res chain seq x y z
N MET A 1 -1.34 8.89 21.48
CA MET A 1 -0.18 8.09 21.02
C MET A 1 -0.78 6.89 20.32
N LEU A 2 -0.64 6.77 19.00
CA LEU A 2 -1.08 5.55 18.30
C LEU A 2 -0.17 4.44 18.81
N GLU A 3 -0.71 3.53 19.62
CA GLU A 3 0.01 2.32 20.04
C GLU A 3 0.15 1.44 18.80
N ALA A 4 1.21 1.66 18.02
CA ALA A 4 1.58 0.81 16.90
C ALA A 4 1.96 -0.57 17.47
N THR A 5 0.96 -1.42 17.65
CA THR A 5 1.12 -2.78 18.11
C THR A 5 1.11 -3.69 16.89
N GLU A 6 2.12 -4.55 16.81
CA GLU A 6 2.17 -5.61 15.80
C GLU A 6 1.07 -6.62 16.13
N ASN A 7 -0.12 -6.40 15.59
CA ASN A 7 -1.24 -7.34 15.66
C ASN A 7 -1.42 -8.02 14.30
N ASP A 8 -0.52 -8.95 14.01
CA ASP A 8 -0.50 -9.76 12.79
C ASP A 8 -1.86 -10.39 12.46
N THR A 9 -2.62 -10.79 13.48
CA THR A 9 -3.94 -11.42 13.30
C THR A 9 -5.02 -10.44 12.83
N ALA A 10 -4.80 -9.14 12.97
CA ALA A 10 -5.71 -8.11 12.50
C ALA A 10 -5.62 -7.86 10.98
N ILE A 11 -4.60 -8.40 10.29
CA ILE A 11 -4.38 -8.16 8.86
C ILE A 11 -5.34 -9.02 8.03
N THR A 12 -6.44 -8.41 7.59
CA THR A 12 -7.55 -9.09 6.91
C THR A 12 -7.84 -8.57 5.53
N GLU A 13 -7.64 -7.27 5.26
CA GLU A 13 -8.07 -6.66 4.01
C GLU A 13 -7.17 -7.07 2.82
N PRO A 14 -7.74 -7.28 1.62
CA PRO A 14 -6.96 -7.71 0.45
C PRO A 14 -5.86 -6.73 0.05
N VAL A 15 -6.11 -5.42 0.12
CA VAL A 15 -5.12 -4.38 -0.21
C VAL A 15 -3.90 -4.47 0.71
N ASP A 16 -4.14 -4.75 1.98
CA ASP A 16 -3.11 -4.87 3.02
C ASP A 16 -2.26 -6.13 2.81
N LYS A 17 -2.90 -7.25 2.51
CA LYS A 17 -2.22 -8.50 2.16
C LYS A 17 -1.39 -8.38 0.89
N ALA A 18 -1.89 -7.66 -0.12
CA ALA A 18 -1.14 -7.39 -1.35
C ALA A 18 0.12 -6.54 -1.08
N GLN A 19 0.02 -5.58 -0.14
CA GLN A 19 1.16 -4.80 0.33
C GLN A 19 2.24 -5.67 0.98
N LEU A 20 1.84 -6.63 1.82
CA LEU A 20 2.79 -7.58 2.42
C LEU A 20 3.37 -8.56 1.39
N ALA A 21 2.59 -9.02 0.41
CA ALA A 21 3.10 -9.83 -0.69
C ALA A 21 4.18 -9.09 -1.49
N ARG A 22 3.95 -7.80 -1.79
CA ARG A 22 4.94 -6.95 -2.47
C ARG A 22 6.18 -6.71 -1.60
N LEU A 23 6.00 -6.48 -0.30
CA LEU A 23 7.10 -6.29 0.64
C LEU A 23 7.96 -7.56 0.76
N ALA A 24 7.35 -8.76 0.74
CA ALA A 24 8.08 -10.02 0.75
C ALA A 24 9.04 -10.15 -0.44
N ILE A 25 8.57 -9.80 -1.65
CA ILE A 25 9.38 -9.77 -2.87
C ILE A 25 10.52 -8.75 -2.73
N THR A 26 10.25 -7.57 -2.17
CA THR A 26 11.30 -6.56 -1.90
C THR A 26 12.36 -7.08 -0.95
N VAL A 27 11.97 -7.74 0.15
CA VAL A 27 12.89 -8.35 1.12
C VAL A 27 13.76 -9.41 0.45
N GLN A 28 13.19 -10.30 -0.38
CA GLN A 28 13.95 -11.31 -1.12
C GLN A 28 14.99 -10.69 -2.06
N ASN A 29 14.58 -9.69 -2.84
CA ASN A 29 15.44 -9.02 -3.80
C ASN A 29 16.56 -8.22 -3.11
N ALA A 30 16.22 -7.51 -2.02
CA ALA A 30 17.19 -6.77 -1.23
C ALA A 30 18.20 -7.71 -0.58
N THR A 31 17.73 -8.81 0.04
CA THR A 31 18.59 -9.83 0.67
C THR A 31 19.53 -10.47 -0.34
N THR A 32 19.01 -10.92 -1.48
CA THR A 32 19.82 -11.51 -2.56
C THR A 32 20.90 -10.53 -3.03
N SER A 33 20.53 -9.27 -3.26
CA SER A 33 21.48 -8.23 -3.69
C SER A 33 22.54 -7.95 -2.62
N PHE A 34 22.16 -7.99 -1.34
CA PHE A 34 23.06 -7.76 -0.22
C PHE A 34 24.07 -8.91 -0.06
N ASP A 35 23.60 -10.15 -0.17
CA ASP A 35 24.41 -11.38 -0.14
C ASP A 35 25.41 -11.43 -1.31
N ASP A 36 25.02 -10.91 -2.47
CA ASP A 36 25.87 -10.77 -3.66
C ASP A 36 26.82 -9.54 -3.59
N PHE A 37 26.91 -8.86 -2.44
CA PHE A 37 27.68 -7.64 -2.23
C PHE A 37 27.29 -6.46 -3.15
N ASN A 38 26.10 -6.51 -3.76
CA ASN A 38 25.54 -5.44 -4.58
C ASN A 38 24.66 -4.50 -3.73
N TYR A 39 25.31 -3.77 -2.83
CA TYR A 39 24.64 -2.86 -1.89
C TYR A 39 23.86 -1.74 -2.58
N ALA A 40 24.34 -1.27 -3.74
CA ALA A 40 23.63 -0.26 -4.53
C ALA A 40 22.27 -0.78 -4.99
N LYS A 41 22.20 -2.03 -5.47
CA LYS A 41 20.94 -2.63 -5.88
C LYS A 41 20.01 -2.93 -4.71
N ALA A 42 20.56 -3.38 -3.58
CA ALA A 42 19.79 -3.59 -2.35
C ALA A 42 19.13 -2.30 -1.85
N LEU A 43 19.85 -1.17 -1.90
CA LEU A 43 19.29 0.14 -1.59
C LEU A 43 18.23 0.55 -2.62
N GLU A 44 18.53 0.46 -3.91
CA GLU A 44 17.63 0.86 -5.02
C GLU A 44 16.26 0.17 -4.94
N VAL A 45 16.23 -1.14 -4.70
CA VAL A 45 14.96 -1.90 -4.60
C VAL A 45 14.17 -1.52 -3.34
N THR A 46 14.88 -1.26 -2.23
CA THR A 46 14.25 -0.84 -0.97
C THR A 46 13.67 0.57 -1.09
N GLU A 47 14.41 1.52 -1.69
CA GLU A 47 13.95 2.88 -1.95
C GLU A 47 12.77 2.93 -2.92
N SER A 48 12.84 2.15 -4.01
CA SER A 48 11.74 2.05 -4.97
C SER A 48 10.46 1.57 -4.31
N PHE A 49 10.55 0.58 -3.42
CA PHE A 49 9.40 0.15 -2.63
C PHE A 49 8.94 1.23 -1.64
N PHE A 50 9.86 1.88 -0.92
CA PHE A 50 9.53 2.91 0.06
C PHE A 50 8.69 4.03 -0.56
N TRP A 51 9.10 4.56 -1.72
CA TRP A 51 8.35 5.62 -2.40
C TRP A 51 6.97 5.16 -2.87
N ASN A 52 6.86 3.98 -3.48
CA ASN A 52 5.56 3.42 -3.87
C ASN A 52 4.65 3.21 -2.64
N PHE A 53 5.21 2.76 -1.52
CA PHE A 53 4.46 2.58 -0.27
C PHE A 53 3.93 3.92 0.27
N THR A 54 4.76 4.96 0.33
CA THR A 54 4.35 6.27 0.87
C THR A 54 3.42 7.04 -0.05
N ASP A 55 3.65 6.98 -1.37
CA ASP A 55 2.90 7.78 -2.34
C ASP A 55 1.54 7.14 -2.69
N ASP A 56 1.48 5.81 -2.72
CA ASP A 56 0.27 5.08 -3.11
C ASP A 56 -0.44 4.44 -1.90
N TYR A 57 0.20 3.49 -1.22
CA TYR A 57 -0.48 2.67 -0.19
C TYR A 57 -0.94 3.51 1.01
N VAL A 58 -0.07 4.35 1.57
CA VAL A 58 -0.40 5.19 2.74
C VAL A 58 -1.57 6.13 2.43
N GLU A 59 -1.59 6.75 1.26
CA GLU A 59 -2.68 7.63 0.85
C GLU A 59 -3.97 6.86 0.52
N LEU A 60 -3.87 5.66 -0.07
CA LEU A 60 -5.01 4.79 -0.37
C LEU A 60 -5.76 4.37 0.89
N VAL A 61 -5.05 3.92 1.92
CA VAL A 61 -5.66 3.36 3.14
C VAL A 61 -5.93 4.42 4.23
N LYS A 62 -5.59 5.68 3.99
CA LYS A 62 -5.65 6.78 4.97
C LYS A 62 -6.98 6.88 5.69
N GLU A 63 -8.07 7.06 4.94
CA GLU A 63 -9.42 7.18 5.52
C GLU A 63 -9.83 5.89 6.26
N ARG A 64 -9.44 4.71 5.72
CA ARG A 64 -9.68 3.41 6.36
C ARG A 64 -8.94 3.29 7.70
N ALA A 65 -7.68 3.69 7.77
CA ALA A 65 -6.87 3.69 9.00
C ALA A 65 -7.45 4.63 10.07
N TYR A 66 -8.17 5.69 9.67
CA TYR A 66 -8.92 6.58 10.58
C TYR A 66 -10.31 6.08 10.96
N GLY A 67 -10.72 4.87 10.52
CA GLY A 67 -11.97 4.26 10.93
C GLY A 67 -13.16 4.50 10.00
N ALA A 68 -12.97 5.13 8.83
CA ALA A 68 -14.07 5.43 7.90
C ALA A 68 -14.82 4.17 7.40
N GLN A 69 -14.20 2.99 7.52
CA GLN A 69 -14.76 1.70 7.11
C GLN A 69 -14.94 0.73 8.30
N GLY A 70 -14.93 1.24 9.54
CA GLY A 70 -15.08 0.45 10.77
C GLY A 70 -13.76 -0.02 11.38
N ASP A 71 -13.79 -0.30 12.69
CA ASP A 71 -12.58 -0.52 13.51
C ASP A 71 -11.75 -1.71 13.04
N ALA A 72 -12.37 -2.86 12.72
CA ALA A 72 -11.64 -4.04 12.28
C ALA A 72 -10.79 -3.78 11.01
N LYS A 73 -11.36 -3.03 10.05
CA LYS A 73 -10.67 -2.65 8.82
C LYS A 73 -9.57 -1.61 9.04
N ALA A 74 -9.78 -0.71 10.00
CA ALA A 74 -8.78 0.24 10.44
C ALA A 74 -7.59 -0.47 11.10
N GLU A 75 -7.84 -1.47 11.94
CA GLU A 75 -6.79 -2.27 12.57
C GLU A 75 -5.98 -3.08 11.55
N SER A 76 -6.63 -3.62 10.50
CA SER A 76 -5.91 -4.26 9.38
C SER A 76 -4.91 -3.31 8.72
N ALA A 77 -5.32 -2.07 8.43
CA ALA A 77 -4.43 -1.07 7.83
C ALA A 77 -3.29 -0.70 8.77
N LYS A 78 -3.58 -0.42 10.05
CA LYS A 78 -2.58 -0.05 11.06
C LYS A 78 -1.56 -1.16 11.31
N ALA A 79 -2.00 -2.40 11.43
CA ALA A 79 -1.11 -3.55 11.59
C ALA A 79 -0.18 -3.70 10.39
N THR A 80 -0.71 -3.52 9.17
CA THR A 80 0.09 -3.60 7.93
C THR A 80 1.09 -2.45 7.81
N LEU A 81 0.70 -1.22 8.20
CA LEU A 81 1.60 -0.07 8.28
C LEU A 81 2.74 -0.33 9.27
N ALA A 82 2.44 -0.90 10.45
CA ALA A 82 3.44 -1.25 11.45
C ALA A 82 4.45 -2.30 10.92
N VAL A 83 3.96 -3.42 10.40
CA VAL A 83 4.81 -4.48 9.82
C VAL A 83 5.68 -3.94 8.69
N THR A 84 5.10 -3.12 7.81
CA THR A 84 5.83 -2.51 6.69
C THR A 84 6.91 -1.55 7.18
N LEU A 85 6.61 -0.67 8.14
CA LEU A 85 7.57 0.27 8.70
C LEU A 85 8.74 -0.46 9.37
N LYS A 86 8.47 -1.46 10.23
CA LYS A 86 9.54 -2.24 10.89
C LYS A 86 10.46 -2.91 9.88
N THR A 87 9.88 -3.52 8.86
CA THR A 87 10.64 -4.20 7.80
C THR A 87 11.54 -3.21 7.06
N LEU A 88 11.00 -2.04 6.69
CA LEU A 88 11.77 -0.99 6.02
C LEU A 88 12.90 -0.45 6.88
N LEU A 89 12.68 -0.24 8.18
CA LEU A 89 13.73 0.17 9.10
C LEU A 89 14.88 -0.85 9.12
N GLY A 90 14.56 -2.15 9.13
CA GLY A 90 15.54 -3.22 9.04
C GLY A 90 16.33 -3.20 7.73
N LEU A 91 15.65 -3.09 6.59
CA LEU A 91 16.29 -3.04 5.26
C LEU A 91 17.17 -1.79 5.08
N PHE A 92 16.77 -0.66 5.66
CA PHE A 92 17.52 0.59 5.57
C PHE A 92 18.64 0.74 6.60
N ALA A 93 18.62 -0.04 7.69
CA ALA A 93 19.58 0.12 8.79
C ALA A 93 21.06 0.11 8.36
N PRO A 94 21.50 -0.75 7.42
CA PRO A 94 22.90 -0.73 6.95
C PRO A 94 23.29 0.55 6.21
N PHE A 95 22.34 1.28 5.63
CA PHE A 95 22.56 2.46 4.80
C PHE A 95 22.34 3.77 5.55
N MET A 96 21.35 3.78 6.45
CA MET A 96 20.84 4.97 7.14
C MET A 96 20.79 4.74 8.65
N PRO A 97 21.92 4.52 9.33
CA PRO A 97 21.94 3.94 10.67
C PRO A 97 21.33 4.82 11.75
N PHE A 98 21.50 6.15 11.66
CA PHE A 98 21.03 7.06 12.69
C PHE A 98 19.51 7.29 12.62
N VAL A 99 18.97 7.55 11.43
CA VAL A 99 17.53 7.82 11.27
C VAL A 99 16.70 6.55 11.50
N THR A 100 17.20 5.38 11.09
CA THR A 100 16.50 4.11 11.35
C THR A 100 16.48 3.78 12.84
N GLU A 101 17.56 4.02 13.57
CA GLU A 101 17.61 3.85 15.02
C GLU A 101 16.68 4.84 15.76
N GLU A 102 16.67 6.11 15.34
CA GLU A 102 15.78 7.12 15.91
C GLU A 102 14.31 6.74 15.76
N VAL A 103 13.88 6.40 14.54
CA VAL A 103 12.48 6.00 14.28
C VAL A 103 12.14 4.69 15.01
N TRP A 104 13.07 3.72 15.07
CA TRP A 104 12.88 2.48 15.84
C TRP A 104 12.61 2.76 17.32
N SER A 105 13.37 3.68 17.93
CA SER A 105 13.30 4.00 19.36
C SER A 105 11.94 4.53 19.82
N TRP A 106 11.12 5.08 18.92
CA TRP A 106 9.81 5.64 19.25
C TRP A 106 8.76 4.58 19.57
N TRP A 107 8.92 3.35 19.09
CA TRP A 107 7.84 2.36 19.12
C TRP A 107 8.29 0.89 19.18
N GLN A 108 9.59 0.60 19.08
CA GLN A 108 10.16 -0.72 19.23
C GLN A 108 11.14 -0.78 20.41
N VAL A 109 11.31 -1.97 20.97
CA VAL A 109 12.28 -2.21 22.04
C VAL A 109 13.65 -2.54 21.44
N GLY A 110 14.72 -2.07 22.08
CA GLY A 110 16.08 -2.35 21.65
C GLY A 110 16.54 -1.45 20.52
N SER A 111 17.36 -1.99 19.61
CA SER A 111 17.99 -1.26 18.52
C SER A 111 17.77 -2.01 17.22
N VAL A 112 17.52 -1.29 16.12
CA VAL A 112 17.39 -1.91 14.79
C VAL A 112 18.68 -2.61 14.40
N HIS A 113 19.84 -2.07 14.80
CA HIS A 113 21.17 -2.64 14.52
C HIS A 113 21.47 -3.94 15.29
N ARG A 114 20.65 -4.25 16.30
CA ARG A 114 20.72 -5.52 17.04
C ARG A 114 19.53 -6.44 16.73
N SER A 115 18.64 -6.02 15.85
CA SER A 115 17.52 -6.82 15.38
C SER A 115 17.97 -7.81 14.30
N THR A 116 17.17 -8.85 14.07
CA THR A 116 17.40 -9.79 12.98
C THR A 116 17.06 -9.14 11.63
N TRP A 117 17.84 -9.47 10.60
CA TRP A 117 17.50 -9.09 9.23
C TRP A 117 16.08 -9.57 8.87
N PRO A 118 15.25 -8.74 8.19
CA PRO A 118 13.91 -9.14 7.80
C PRO A 118 13.91 -10.35 6.86
N THR A 119 12.93 -11.23 7.01
CA THR A 119 12.74 -12.42 6.16
C THR A 119 11.40 -12.39 5.48
N SER A 120 11.31 -12.99 4.28
CA SER A 120 10.06 -13.03 3.52
C SER A 120 9.03 -13.99 4.10
N ASP A 121 9.44 -15.06 4.78
CA ASP A 121 8.56 -16.15 5.22
C ASP A 121 7.36 -15.64 6.04
N THR A 122 7.60 -14.75 7.01
CA THR A 122 6.53 -14.15 7.82
C THR A 122 5.61 -13.28 6.95
N LEU A 123 6.17 -12.49 6.03
CA LEU A 123 5.40 -11.61 5.16
C LEU A 123 4.53 -12.38 4.17
N GLU A 124 5.05 -13.48 3.62
CA GLU A 124 4.32 -14.39 2.75
C GLU A 124 3.16 -15.05 3.51
N ALA A 125 3.40 -15.52 4.73
CA ALA A 125 2.37 -16.10 5.58
C ALA A 125 1.25 -15.10 5.90
N LEU A 126 1.60 -13.84 6.22
CA LEU A 126 0.63 -12.78 6.48
C LEU A 126 -0.12 -12.35 5.21
N SER A 127 0.53 -12.38 4.04
CA SER A 127 -0.11 -12.05 2.77
C SER A 127 -1.19 -13.05 2.36
N LYS A 128 -1.15 -14.28 2.89
CA LYS A 128 -2.06 -15.38 2.53
C LYS A 128 -2.16 -15.61 1.02
N GLY A 129 -1.07 -15.40 0.28
CA GLY A 129 -0.99 -15.62 -1.16
C GLY A 129 -1.74 -14.58 -2.01
N GLN A 130 -2.04 -13.41 -1.45
CA GLN A 130 -2.70 -12.33 -2.18
C GLN A 130 -1.81 -11.83 -3.34
N ASP A 131 -2.41 -11.58 -4.50
CA ASP A 131 -1.68 -11.08 -5.68
C ASP A 131 -1.20 -9.63 -5.47
N PRO A 132 0.13 -9.37 -5.47
CA PRO A 132 0.66 -8.02 -5.34
C PRO A 132 0.36 -7.12 -6.54
N LYS A 133 -0.06 -7.66 -7.69
CA LYS A 133 -0.52 -6.86 -8.85
C LYS A 133 -1.76 -6.02 -8.56
N LEU A 134 -2.52 -6.39 -7.51
CA LEU A 134 -3.63 -5.56 -7.04
C LEU A 134 -3.19 -4.10 -6.83
N LEU A 135 -2.00 -3.88 -6.27
CA LEU A 135 -1.50 -2.52 -6.03
C LEU A 135 -1.13 -1.78 -7.31
N ASP A 136 -0.65 -2.47 -8.34
CA ASP A 136 -0.36 -1.84 -9.65
C ASP A 136 -1.65 -1.41 -10.34
N ASP A 137 -2.66 -2.28 -10.33
CA ASP A 137 -3.97 -1.96 -10.89
C ASP A 137 -4.62 -0.79 -10.14
N LEU A 138 -4.48 -0.75 -8.82
CA LEU A 138 -4.95 0.36 -7.99
C LEU A 138 -4.23 1.66 -8.32
N ALA A 139 -2.91 1.65 -8.48
CA ALA A 139 -2.14 2.83 -8.86
C ALA A 139 -2.63 3.40 -10.21
N VAL A 140 -2.89 2.53 -11.20
CA VAL A 140 -3.43 2.94 -12.51
C VAL A 140 -4.86 3.49 -12.36
N ALA A 141 -5.73 2.81 -11.64
CA ALA A 141 -7.11 3.25 -11.41
C ALA A 141 -7.20 4.60 -10.71
N ILE A 142 -6.48 4.77 -9.59
CA ILE A 142 -6.43 6.03 -8.82
C ILE A 142 -5.81 7.15 -9.64
N SER A 143 -4.75 6.87 -10.42
CA SER A 143 -4.18 7.86 -11.34
C SER A 143 -5.18 8.29 -12.40
N GLY A 144 -5.98 7.38 -12.94
CA GLY A 144 -7.07 7.69 -13.87
C GLY A 144 -8.14 8.58 -13.23
N ILE A 145 -8.51 8.33 -11.97
CA ILE A 145 -9.45 9.17 -11.22
C ILE A 145 -8.87 10.57 -10.97
N ARG A 146 -7.61 10.65 -10.54
CA ARG A 146 -6.89 11.93 -10.34
C ARG A 146 -6.81 12.72 -11.65
N LYS A 147 -6.51 12.05 -12.76
CA LYS A 147 -6.48 12.65 -14.10
C LYS A 147 -7.85 13.20 -14.49
N ALA A 148 -8.94 12.43 -14.33
CA ALA A 148 -10.28 12.90 -14.65
C ALA A 148 -10.68 14.17 -13.87
N LYS A 149 -10.28 14.27 -12.59
CA LYS A 149 -10.46 15.49 -11.78
C LYS A 149 -9.61 16.66 -12.27
N SER A 150 -8.35 16.39 -12.60
CA SER A 150 -7.43 17.40 -13.14
C SER A 150 -7.93 17.96 -14.47
N ASP A 151 -8.38 17.10 -15.38
CA ASP A 151 -8.90 17.49 -16.69
C ASP A 151 -10.19 18.33 -16.55
N ALA A 152 -10.99 18.07 -15.51
CA ALA A 152 -12.15 18.87 -15.15
C ALA A 152 -11.81 20.16 -14.35
N ASN A 153 -10.53 20.44 -14.08
CA ASN A 153 -10.04 21.56 -13.27
C ASN A 153 -10.68 21.65 -11.87
N VAL A 154 -10.96 20.51 -11.24
CA VAL A 154 -11.51 20.46 -9.88
C VAL A 154 -10.48 19.99 -8.86
N SER A 155 -10.71 20.31 -7.58
CA SER A 155 -9.90 19.83 -6.47
C SER A 155 -9.89 18.30 -6.41
N MET A 156 -8.78 17.71 -5.95
CA MET A 156 -8.70 16.26 -5.68
C MET A 156 -9.72 15.79 -4.63
N ARG A 157 -10.23 16.69 -3.78
CA ARG A 157 -11.31 16.43 -2.82
C ARG A 157 -12.72 16.65 -3.38
N ALA A 158 -12.86 17.08 -4.65
CA ALA A 158 -14.17 17.20 -5.28
C ALA A 158 -14.86 15.84 -5.33
N LYS A 159 -16.16 15.82 -5.02
CA LYS A 159 -16.96 14.59 -5.00
C LYS A 159 -17.32 14.17 -6.41
N LEU A 160 -17.20 12.87 -6.67
CA LEU A 160 -17.68 12.25 -7.90
C LEU A 160 -19.01 11.55 -7.58
N SER A 161 -20.05 11.86 -8.34
CA SER A 161 -21.32 11.12 -8.26
C SER A 161 -21.11 9.70 -8.76
N GLN A 162 -20.30 9.54 -9.82
CA GLN A 162 -19.95 8.24 -10.38
C GLN A 162 -18.52 8.25 -10.90
N ALA A 163 -17.82 7.12 -10.77
CA ALA A 163 -16.65 6.78 -11.56
C ALA A 163 -16.85 5.41 -12.19
N THR A 164 -16.47 5.27 -13.46
CA THR A 164 -16.48 3.98 -14.18
C THR A 164 -15.05 3.63 -14.54
N ILE A 165 -14.60 2.45 -14.10
CA ILE A 165 -13.33 1.85 -14.50
C ILE A 165 -13.64 0.72 -15.48
N THR A 166 -13.16 0.86 -16.70
CA THR A 166 -13.21 -0.18 -17.73
C THR A 166 -11.88 -0.91 -17.76
N ALA A 167 -11.83 -2.24 -17.69
CA ALA A 167 -10.57 -3.01 -17.74
C ALA A 167 -10.80 -4.49 -18.13
N PRO A 168 -9.73 -5.26 -18.43
CA PRO A 168 -9.82 -6.71 -18.58
C PRO A 168 -10.35 -7.39 -17.31
N SER A 169 -11.02 -8.53 -17.45
CA SER A 169 -11.72 -9.21 -16.33
C SER A 169 -10.81 -9.47 -15.13
N GLU A 170 -9.58 -9.94 -15.36
CA GLU A 170 -8.62 -10.21 -14.27
C GLU A 170 -8.25 -8.96 -13.46
N VAL A 171 -8.21 -7.79 -14.11
CA VAL A 171 -7.96 -6.51 -13.45
C VAL A 171 -9.18 -6.10 -12.64
N LEU A 172 -10.38 -6.25 -13.19
CA LEU A 172 -11.62 -5.94 -12.48
C LEU A 172 -11.81 -6.83 -11.25
N ASP A 173 -11.50 -8.13 -11.36
CA ASP A 173 -11.57 -9.07 -10.24
C ASP A 173 -10.67 -8.61 -9.09
N ARG A 174 -9.46 -8.12 -9.38
CA ARG A 174 -8.57 -7.53 -8.38
C ARG A 174 -9.12 -6.21 -7.84
N LEU A 175 -9.50 -5.27 -8.69
CA LEU A 175 -10.03 -3.96 -8.26
C LEU A 175 -11.31 -4.08 -7.42
N GLN A 176 -12.13 -5.09 -7.67
CA GLN A 176 -13.34 -5.37 -6.90
C GLN A 176 -13.04 -5.67 -5.43
N LEU A 177 -11.88 -6.26 -5.13
CA LEU A 177 -11.42 -6.52 -3.75
C LEU A 177 -11.13 -5.22 -2.97
N ALA A 178 -10.92 -4.12 -3.68
CA ALA A 178 -10.50 -2.82 -3.15
C ALA A 178 -11.51 -1.70 -3.44
N ALA A 179 -12.74 -2.04 -3.83
CA ALA A 179 -13.74 -1.07 -4.27
C ALA A 179 -14.03 0.05 -3.25
N GLU A 180 -14.06 -0.27 -1.95
CA GLU A 180 -14.28 0.73 -0.90
C GLU A 180 -13.07 1.65 -0.70
N ASP A 181 -11.85 1.13 -0.83
CA ASP A 181 -10.64 1.95 -0.78
C ASP A 181 -10.55 2.88 -1.99
N ILE A 182 -10.92 2.40 -3.20
CA ILE A 182 -11.02 3.23 -4.41
C ILE A 182 -12.05 4.35 -4.22
N LYS A 183 -13.24 4.02 -3.70
CA LYS A 183 -14.29 5.01 -3.46
C LYS A 183 -13.85 6.07 -2.47
N ALA A 184 -13.24 5.67 -1.35
CA ALA A 184 -12.75 6.57 -0.33
C ALA A 184 -11.66 7.51 -0.87
N ALA A 185 -10.60 6.95 -1.47
CA ALA A 185 -9.49 7.73 -2.03
C ALA A 185 -9.95 8.66 -3.17
N GLY A 186 -10.92 8.22 -3.98
CA GLY A 186 -11.48 8.98 -5.09
C GLY A 186 -12.58 9.97 -4.70
N CYS A 187 -13.08 9.99 -3.46
CA CYS A 187 -14.30 10.70 -3.08
C CYS A 187 -15.50 10.37 -4.00
N ILE A 188 -15.70 9.08 -4.29
CA ILE A 188 -16.68 8.57 -5.25
C ILE A 188 -17.90 8.02 -4.52
N THR A 189 -19.09 8.39 -4.97
CA THR A 189 -20.36 7.86 -4.46
C THR A 189 -20.65 6.49 -5.06
N GLN A 190 -20.62 6.37 -6.39
CA GLN A 190 -20.86 5.13 -7.11
C GLN A 190 -19.65 4.74 -7.96
N LEU A 191 -19.09 3.55 -7.72
CA LEU A 191 -18.03 2.97 -8.55
C LEU A 191 -18.63 1.87 -9.43
N LEU A 192 -18.42 1.97 -10.74
CA LEU A 192 -18.77 0.94 -11.71
C LEU A 192 -17.51 0.30 -12.27
N LEU A 193 -17.51 -1.03 -12.34
CA LEU A 193 -16.44 -1.84 -12.93
C LEU A 193 -16.99 -2.52 -14.18
N GLU A 194 -16.43 -2.20 -15.34
CA GLU A 194 -16.95 -2.66 -16.64
C GLU A 194 -15.87 -3.37 -17.47
N SER A 195 -16.24 -4.45 -18.15
CA SER A 195 -15.29 -5.20 -18.99
C SER A 195 -14.86 -4.38 -20.20
N GLY A 196 -13.57 -4.35 -20.49
CA GLY A 196 -13.02 -3.81 -21.72
C GLY A 196 -11.59 -4.27 -22.00
N ALA A 197 -11.02 -3.80 -23.11
CA ALA A 197 -9.72 -4.28 -23.59
C ALA A 197 -8.52 -3.71 -22.81
N GLN A 198 -8.66 -2.52 -22.22
CA GLN A 198 -7.59 -1.80 -21.54
C GLN A 198 -8.18 -1.01 -20.36
N VAL A 199 -7.32 -0.63 -19.41
CA VAL A 199 -7.73 0.19 -18.27
C VAL A 199 -8.06 1.61 -18.74
N ASN A 200 -9.29 2.05 -18.50
CA ASN A 200 -9.76 3.39 -18.76
C ASN A 200 -10.64 3.87 -17.60
N VAL A 201 -10.56 5.17 -17.28
CA VAL A 201 -11.34 5.77 -16.20
C VAL A 201 -12.15 6.94 -16.73
N THR A 202 -13.43 6.94 -16.43
CA THR A 202 -14.32 8.08 -16.65
C THR A 202 -15.01 8.45 -15.34
N ALA A 203 -15.33 9.73 -15.16
CA ALA A 203 -15.93 10.22 -13.93
C ALA A 203 -16.96 11.31 -14.21
N VAL A 204 -18.00 11.33 -13.37
CA VAL A 204 -19.05 12.35 -13.35
C VAL A 204 -18.96 13.10 -12.03
N LEU A 205 -18.84 14.43 -12.10
CA LEU A 205 -18.81 15.27 -10.91
C LEU A 205 -20.17 15.18 -10.18
N ALA A 206 -20.14 15.27 -8.85
CA ALA A 206 -21.37 15.49 -8.11
C ALA A 206 -21.87 16.93 -8.36
N PRO A 207 -23.20 17.16 -8.37
CA PRO A 207 -23.73 18.53 -8.36
C PRO A 207 -23.29 19.27 -7.08
N ASP A 208 -23.14 20.59 -7.20
CA ASP A 208 -22.74 21.50 -6.12
C ASP A 208 -23.73 21.51 -4.94
#